data_AF-A0A3R7QFS4-F1
#
_entry.id   AF-A0A3R7QFS4-F1
#
_cell.length_a   1.000
_cell.length_b   1.000
_cell.length_c   1.000
_cell.angle_alpha   90.00
_cell.angle_beta   90.00
_cell.angle_gamma   90.00
#
_symmetry.space_group_name_H-M   'P 1'
#
loop_
_entity.id
_entity.type
_entity.pdbx_description
1 polymer ?
#
loop_
_entity_poly.entity_id
_entity_poly.type
_entity_poly.pdbx_seq_one_letter_code
_entity_poly.pdbx_strand_id
1 'polypeptide(L)'
;MLRIREQKLVDVSPVLSCFPLPTHNTLTLRSPFAATHLLSSSLNYEERLYPARKWACTQAKGIEQTALVSPMFRTLFNYISGKNVPNIRIDMTSPVTTYVEPGPGPTCESTFTMAFLIPEEHQEDPPAPPDNTIFIEDRPEMRVLTRRYGGYTSDEIIIKEAKGLAEAIKKNGEEGVNFEQYYTAGYDPPFKLFGRRNEIWFVKKAEKEEVMNGDVAKEKVEKKAEVAQENGDVQKEESGKQMANAEGEAKQENGEVVHVTD
;
A
#
# COMPACT_ATOMS: atom_id res chain seq x y z
N MET A 1 -44.45 14.23 -74.70
CA MET A 1 -43.19 14.98 -74.61
C MET A 1 -42.84 15.16 -73.14
N LEU A 2 -41.58 14.86 -72.83
CA LEU A 2 -40.73 15.21 -71.67
C LEU A 2 -41.29 15.34 -70.24
N ARG A 3 -40.59 14.62 -69.35
CA ARG A 3 -40.45 14.79 -67.90
C ARG A 3 -40.15 16.23 -67.51
N ILE A 4 -40.47 16.62 -66.28
CA ILE A 4 -39.52 17.03 -65.22
C ILE A 4 -40.25 17.03 -63.87
N ARG A 5 -39.57 16.45 -62.86
CA ARG A 5 -39.93 16.45 -61.43
C ARG A 5 -39.51 17.80 -60.84
N GLU A 6 -40.35 18.44 -60.05
CA GLU A 6 -39.88 19.44 -59.08
C GLU A 6 -39.80 18.83 -57.68
N GLN A 7 -38.65 19.03 -57.04
CA GLN A 7 -38.29 18.56 -55.71
C GLN A 7 -38.53 19.68 -54.69
N LYS A 8 -39.02 19.27 -53.51
CA LYS A 8 -38.87 19.84 -52.16
C LYS A 8 -38.21 21.22 -52.02
N LEU A 9 -38.97 22.16 -51.44
CA LEU A 9 -38.44 23.09 -50.44
C LEU A 9 -38.77 22.52 -49.05
N VAL A 10 -37.75 22.13 -48.29
CA VAL A 10 -37.85 21.94 -46.85
C VAL A 10 -36.95 22.99 -46.24
N ASP A 11 -37.54 23.82 -45.39
CA ASP A 11 -36.95 24.90 -44.62
C ASP A 11 -35.70 24.42 -43.85
N VAL A 12 -34.54 24.97 -44.18
CA VAL A 12 -33.29 24.81 -43.43
C VAL A 12 -32.98 26.14 -42.73
N SER A 13 -33.70 26.36 -41.64
CA SER A 13 -33.31 27.34 -40.62
C SER A 13 -32.15 26.76 -39.79
N PRO A 14 -31.00 27.45 -39.65
CA PRO A 14 -29.94 26.99 -38.78
C PRO A 14 -30.34 27.24 -37.32
N VAL A 15 -30.56 26.16 -36.58
CA VAL A 15 -30.63 26.22 -35.12
C VAL A 15 -29.23 26.56 -34.64
N LEU A 16 -28.96 27.84 -34.38
CA LEU A 16 -27.81 28.29 -33.62
C LEU A 16 -27.96 27.69 -32.21
N SER A 17 -27.38 26.51 -31.97
CA SER A 17 -27.18 26.04 -30.61
C SER A 17 -26.10 26.90 -29.98
N CYS A 18 -26.52 27.91 -29.22
CA CYS A 18 -25.66 28.54 -28.23
C CYS A 18 -25.24 27.47 -27.23
N PHE A 19 -24.12 26.79 -27.48
CA PHE A 19 -23.43 26.06 -26.44
C PHE A 19 -22.89 27.09 -25.45
N PRO A 20 -23.29 27.06 -24.18
CA PRO A 20 -22.65 27.90 -23.19
C PRO A 20 -21.18 27.49 -23.14
N LEU A 21 -20.30 28.47 -23.37
CA LEU A 21 -18.89 28.35 -23.02
C LEU A 21 -18.83 28.00 -21.52
N PRO A 22 -17.97 27.07 -21.08
CA PRO A 22 -17.86 26.71 -19.67
C PRO A 22 -17.37 27.93 -18.88
N THR A 23 -18.32 28.65 -18.29
CA THR A 23 -18.08 29.71 -17.33
C THR A 23 -17.80 29.08 -15.97
N HIS A 24 -16.64 29.46 -15.42
CA HIS A 24 -16.17 29.18 -14.06
C HIS A 24 -15.71 27.74 -13.75
N ASN A 25 -14.38 27.67 -13.66
CA ASN A 25 -13.55 26.63 -13.09
C ASN A 25 -13.96 26.35 -11.62
N THR A 26 -15.00 25.55 -11.39
CA THR A 26 -15.26 24.97 -10.07
C THR A 26 -14.31 23.79 -9.91
N LEU A 27 -13.34 23.90 -9.00
CA LEU A 27 -12.62 22.75 -8.45
C LEU A 27 -13.67 21.81 -7.83
N THR A 28 -14.17 20.86 -8.61
CA THR A 28 -15.03 19.80 -8.10
C THR A 28 -14.14 18.89 -7.27
N LEU A 29 -14.24 18.99 -5.95
CA LEU A 29 -13.63 18.04 -5.04
C LEU A 29 -14.29 16.68 -5.33
N ARG A 30 -13.62 15.81 -6.10
CA ARG A 30 -14.10 14.43 -6.27
C ARG A 30 -14.08 13.78 -4.90
N SER A 31 -15.14 13.02 -4.59
CA SER A 31 -15.33 12.37 -3.31
C SER A 31 -14.07 11.57 -2.92
N PRO A 32 -13.58 11.69 -1.67
CA PRO A 32 -12.31 11.16 -1.21
C PRO A 32 -12.10 9.68 -1.44
N PHE A 33 -10.82 9.33 -1.52
CA PHE A 33 -10.26 8.06 -1.06
C PHE A 33 -11.05 7.51 0.13
N ALA A 34 -11.94 6.56 -0.14
CA ALA A 34 -12.68 5.89 0.89
C ALA A 34 -11.78 4.81 1.49
N ALA A 35 -11.72 4.73 2.82
CA ALA A 35 -11.21 3.54 3.46
C ALA A 35 -11.93 2.32 2.87
N THR A 36 -11.16 1.29 2.52
CA THR A 36 -11.73 0.09 1.89
C THR A 36 -12.63 -0.67 2.86
N HIS A 37 -12.35 -0.61 4.15
CA HIS A 37 -13.15 -1.22 5.21
C HIS A 37 -13.12 -0.38 6.50
N LEU A 38 -14.27 -0.24 7.16
CA LEU A 38 -14.38 0.11 8.58
C LEU A 38 -14.23 -1.20 9.37
N LEU A 39 -13.06 -1.42 9.98
CA LEU A 39 -12.71 -2.69 10.64
C LEU A 39 -13.35 -2.79 12.02
N SER A 40 -13.46 -1.66 12.72
CA SER A 40 -14.13 -1.56 14.02
C SER A 40 -14.54 -0.10 14.27
N SER A 41 -15.70 0.09 14.90
CA SER A 41 -16.11 1.38 15.45
C SER A 41 -16.33 1.18 16.94
N SER A 42 -15.50 1.83 17.75
CA SER A 42 -15.82 2.07 19.15
C SER A 42 -16.53 3.42 19.25
N LEU A 43 -17.15 3.72 20.39
CA LEU A 43 -17.75 5.04 20.65
C LEU A 43 -16.78 6.22 20.44
N ASN A 44 -15.46 5.98 20.40
CA ASN A 44 -14.43 7.02 20.44
C ASN A 44 -13.55 7.12 19.19
N TYR A 45 -13.44 6.04 18.39
CA TYR A 45 -12.60 6.01 17.18
C TYR A 45 -13.04 4.90 16.21
N GLU A 46 -12.59 5.04 14.97
CA GLU A 46 -12.78 4.09 13.87
C GLU A 46 -11.44 3.47 13.47
N GLU A 47 -11.43 2.19 13.12
CA GLU A 47 -10.29 1.57 12.43
C GLU A 47 -10.59 1.46 10.94
N ARG A 48 -9.66 1.91 10.10
CA ARG A 48 -9.80 2.01 8.65
C ARG A 48 -8.60 1.39 7.93
N LEU A 49 -8.85 0.63 6.87
CA LEU A 49 -7.80 0.15 5.96
C LEU A 49 -7.70 1.06 4.74
N TYR A 50 -6.54 1.67 4.53
CA TYR A 50 -6.24 2.46 3.34
C TYR A 50 -5.29 1.69 2.43
N PRO A 51 -5.64 1.44 1.16
CA PRO A 51 -4.79 0.69 0.24
C PRO A 51 -3.53 1.47 -0.12
N ALA A 52 -2.53 0.77 -0.64
CA ALA A 52 -1.33 1.40 -1.19
C ALA A 52 -1.70 2.36 -2.33
N ARG A 53 -1.11 3.57 -2.32
CA ARG A 53 -1.33 4.64 -3.29
C ARG A 53 -0.14 5.59 -3.36
N LYS A 54 0.05 6.23 -4.52
CA LYS A 54 0.99 7.34 -4.70
C LYS A 54 0.41 8.66 -4.20
N TRP A 55 1.23 9.44 -3.50
CA TRP A 55 0.88 10.77 -3.00
C TRP A 55 1.92 11.79 -3.46
N ALA A 56 1.48 13.01 -3.80
CA ALA A 56 2.38 14.13 -4.00
C ALA A 56 2.61 14.82 -2.65
N CYS A 57 3.87 14.88 -2.22
CA CYS A 57 4.25 15.27 -0.87
C CYS A 57 5.21 16.46 -0.87
N THR A 58 5.09 17.32 0.13
CA THR A 58 6.05 18.40 0.43
C THR A 58 6.33 18.41 1.93
N GLN A 59 7.53 18.82 2.31
CA GLN A 59 7.98 18.76 3.70
C GLN A 59 8.46 20.13 4.18
N ALA A 60 8.12 20.46 5.42
CA ALA A 60 8.62 21.63 6.12
C ALA A 60 8.94 21.29 7.58
N LYS A 61 9.86 22.04 8.18
CA LYS A 61 10.17 21.97 9.61
C LYS A 61 9.72 23.26 10.29
N GLY A 62 9.26 23.14 11.53
CA GLY A 62 8.88 24.28 12.35
C GLY A 62 8.31 23.86 13.70
N ILE A 63 7.97 24.84 14.52
CA ILE A 63 7.41 24.60 15.86
C ILE A 63 5.90 24.32 15.77
N GLU A 64 5.18 25.10 14.96
CA GLU A 64 3.72 25.03 14.81
C GLU A 64 3.34 24.52 13.42
N GLN A 65 2.46 23.52 13.37
CA GLN A 65 1.92 22.98 12.14
C GLN A 65 1.09 24.02 11.40
N THR A 66 0.22 24.74 12.12
CA THR A 66 -0.75 25.65 11.50
C THR A 66 -0.08 26.79 10.72
N ALA A 67 1.09 27.26 11.17
CA ALA A 67 1.90 28.24 10.46
C ALA A 67 2.42 27.74 9.10
N LEU A 68 2.62 26.42 8.96
CA LEU A 68 3.18 25.79 7.76
C LEU A 68 2.11 25.24 6.80
N VAL A 69 0.86 25.13 7.22
CA VAL A 69 -0.24 24.59 6.38
C VAL A 69 -0.39 25.39 5.08
N SER A 70 -0.48 26.71 5.15
CA SER A 70 -0.69 27.57 3.97
C SER A 70 0.43 27.46 2.94
N PRO A 71 1.73 27.64 3.29
CA PRO A 71 2.81 27.50 2.32
C PRO A 71 2.92 26.08 1.74
N MET A 72 2.82 25.03 2.55
CA MET A 72 2.86 23.64 2.06
C MET A 72 1.69 23.34 1.11
N PHE A 73 0.47 23.74 1.47
CA PHE A 73 -0.70 23.57 0.63
C PHE A 73 -0.54 24.28 -0.70
N ARG A 74 -0.04 25.54 -0.70
CA ARG A 74 0.19 26.30 -1.93
C ARG A 74 1.20 25.62 -2.84
N THR A 75 2.26 25.02 -2.28
CA THR A 75 3.25 24.26 -3.05
C THR A 75 2.58 23.10 -3.80
N LEU A 76 1.83 22.25 -3.10
CA LEU A 76 1.11 21.12 -3.71
C LEU A 76 -0.02 21.57 -4.64
N PHE A 77 -0.72 22.65 -4.29
CA PHE A 77 -1.78 23.21 -5.11
C PHE A 77 -1.27 23.72 -6.46
N ASN A 78 -0.10 24.35 -6.48
CA ASN A 78 0.53 24.78 -7.74
C ASN A 78 0.89 23.57 -8.62
N TYR A 79 1.38 22.48 -8.02
CA TYR A 79 1.68 21.24 -8.74
C TYR A 79 0.45 20.67 -9.43
N ILE A 80 -0.67 20.47 -8.70
CA ILE A 80 -1.89 19.96 -9.33
C ILE A 80 -2.56 20.98 -10.28
N SER A 81 -2.23 22.26 -10.16
CA SER A 81 -2.76 23.32 -11.04
C SER A 81 -2.02 23.46 -12.37
N GLY A 82 -1.00 22.64 -12.63
CA GLY A 82 -0.23 22.65 -13.87
C GLY A 82 1.26 22.98 -13.70
N LYS A 83 1.75 23.23 -12.49
CA LYS A 83 3.20 23.39 -12.24
C LYS A 83 3.86 22.02 -12.03
N ASN A 84 3.78 21.17 -13.04
CA ASN A 84 4.40 19.85 -13.14
C ASN A 84 4.94 19.64 -14.56
N VAL A 85 5.75 18.61 -14.78
CA VAL A 85 6.17 18.18 -16.12
C VAL A 85 5.21 17.08 -16.54
N PRO A 86 4.08 17.39 -17.18
CA PRO A 86 3.99 17.96 -18.54
C PRO A 86 3.05 19.18 -18.66
N ASN A 87 2.94 19.99 -17.61
CA ASN A 87 2.07 21.16 -17.46
C ASN A 87 0.56 20.83 -17.52
N ILE A 88 0.16 19.70 -16.93
CA ILE A 88 -1.24 19.27 -16.93
C ILE A 88 -1.91 19.55 -15.58
N ARG A 89 -3.23 19.77 -15.60
CA ARG A 89 -4.00 19.87 -14.36
C ARG A 89 -4.35 18.48 -13.85
N ILE A 90 -4.26 18.31 -12.54
CA ILE A 90 -4.62 17.10 -11.81
C ILE A 90 -5.82 17.44 -10.93
N ASP A 91 -6.84 16.58 -10.94
CA ASP A 91 -8.04 16.80 -10.12
C ASP A 91 -7.69 16.82 -8.61
N MET A 92 -8.24 17.80 -7.89
CA MET A 92 -8.07 17.89 -6.44
C MET A 92 -8.81 16.73 -5.75
N THR A 93 -8.14 16.09 -4.80
CA THR A 93 -8.69 15.03 -3.97
C THR A 93 -8.82 15.48 -2.51
N SER A 94 -9.52 14.69 -1.72
CA SER A 94 -9.56 14.81 -0.27
C SER A 94 -9.39 13.40 0.32
N PRO A 95 -8.97 13.25 1.59
CA PRO A 95 -8.44 14.32 2.45
C PRO A 95 -7.05 14.79 2.00
N VAL A 96 -6.68 15.99 2.44
CA VAL A 96 -5.28 16.42 2.52
C VAL A 96 -4.73 15.91 3.84
N THR A 97 -3.67 15.11 3.79
CA THR A 97 -3.02 14.58 4.99
C THR A 97 -1.76 15.36 5.33
N THR A 98 -1.44 15.50 6.61
CA THR A 98 -0.12 15.94 7.06
C THR A 98 0.41 14.94 8.07
N TYR A 99 1.51 14.27 7.72
CA TYR A 99 2.25 13.43 8.64
C TYR A 99 3.09 14.31 9.57
N VAL A 100 3.00 14.03 10.87
CA VAL A 100 3.66 14.79 11.92
C VAL A 100 4.69 13.91 12.60
N GLU A 101 5.94 14.35 12.56
CA GLU A 101 7.06 13.77 13.28
C GLU A 101 7.49 14.78 14.36
N PRO A 102 7.00 14.62 15.60
CA PRO A 102 7.28 15.55 16.69
C PRO A 102 8.79 15.66 16.97
N GLY A 103 9.25 16.88 17.21
CA GLY A 103 10.59 17.13 17.74
C GLY A 103 10.76 16.55 19.17
N PRO A 104 12.00 16.42 19.66
CA PRO A 104 12.30 15.82 20.97
C PRO A 104 11.79 16.64 22.18
N GLY A 105 11.26 17.84 21.95
CA GLY A 105 10.74 18.70 22.99
C GLY A 105 9.80 19.78 22.44
N PRO A 106 9.07 20.49 23.32
CA PRO A 106 8.00 21.43 22.93
C PRO A 106 8.53 22.68 22.19
N THR A 107 9.81 22.99 22.31
CA THR A 107 10.47 24.10 21.63
C THR A 107 11.32 23.66 20.44
N CYS A 108 11.37 22.35 20.16
CA CYS A 108 12.11 21.80 19.04
C CYS A 108 11.23 21.78 17.80
N GLU A 109 11.85 21.95 16.64
CA GLU A 109 11.14 21.79 15.37
C GLU A 109 10.65 20.35 15.21
N SER A 110 9.38 20.24 14.80
CA SER A 110 8.81 19.01 14.28
C SER A 110 8.95 19.01 12.76
N THR A 111 8.92 17.82 12.16
CA THR A 111 8.87 17.68 10.70
C THR A 111 7.43 17.41 10.28
N PHE A 112 6.95 18.17 9.30
CA PHE A 112 5.60 18.07 8.77
C PHE A 112 5.68 17.71 7.29
N THR A 113 5.08 16.59 6.91
CA THR A 113 4.99 16.17 5.51
C THR A 113 3.53 16.22 5.07
N MET A 114 3.18 17.26 4.30
CA MET A 114 1.83 17.39 3.72
C MET A 114 1.75 16.60 2.42
N ALA A 115 0.61 15.96 2.17
CA ALA A 115 0.42 15.09 1.02
C ALA A 115 -0.98 15.24 0.40
N PHE A 116 -1.04 15.28 -0.93
CA PHE A 116 -2.27 15.16 -1.73
C PHE A 116 -2.30 13.78 -2.38
N LEU A 117 -3.44 13.09 -2.30
CA LEU A 117 -3.63 11.85 -3.03
C LEU A 117 -3.66 12.16 -4.53
N ILE A 118 -2.84 11.44 -5.29
CA ILE A 118 -2.89 11.51 -6.74
C ILE A 118 -4.16 10.75 -7.23
N PRO A 119 -5.00 11.32 -8.09
CA PRO A 119 -6.17 10.63 -8.65
C PRO A 119 -5.81 9.34 -9.39
N GLU A 120 -6.79 8.42 -9.50
CA GLU A 120 -6.62 7.11 -10.13
C GLU A 120 -6.04 7.19 -11.56
N GLU A 121 -6.45 8.19 -12.34
CA GLU A 121 -5.95 8.49 -13.69
C GLU A 121 -4.43 8.74 -13.78
N HIS A 122 -3.79 9.06 -12.67
CA HIS A 122 -2.36 9.35 -12.57
C HIS A 122 -1.63 8.45 -11.57
N GLN A 123 -2.29 7.42 -11.01
CA GLN A 123 -1.68 6.56 -10.00
C GLN A 123 -0.54 5.69 -10.54
N GLU A 124 -0.60 5.26 -11.79
CA GLU A 124 0.46 4.46 -12.41
C GLU A 124 1.71 5.33 -12.69
N ASP A 125 1.52 6.46 -13.39
CA ASP A 125 2.57 7.40 -13.79
C ASP A 125 2.19 8.85 -13.42
N PRO A 126 2.50 9.30 -12.19
CA PRO A 126 2.20 10.66 -11.76
C PRO A 126 3.02 11.71 -12.52
N PRO A 127 2.44 12.86 -12.89
CA PRO A 127 3.20 13.98 -13.47
C PRO A 127 4.41 14.34 -12.63
N ALA A 128 5.59 14.42 -13.25
CA ALA A 128 6.82 14.65 -12.50
C ALA A 128 6.81 16.06 -11.86
N PRO A 129 7.22 16.20 -10.59
CA PRO A 129 7.42 17.50 -9.97
C PRO A 129 8.42 18.37 -10.76
N PRO A 130 8.26 19.70 -10.76
CA PRO A 130 9.14 20.60 -11.50
C PRO A 130 10.51 20.79 -10.83
N ASP A 131 10.61 20.49 -9.54
CA ASP A 131 11.79 20.68 -8.70
C ASP A 131 11.68 19.78 -7.44
N ASN A 132 12.71 19.81 -6.59
CA ASN A 132 12.80 18.95 -5.40
C ASN A 132 11.94 19.42 -4.21
N THR A 133 11.09 20.46 -4.36
CA THR A 133 10.19 20.88 -3.27
C THR A 133 9.00 19.93 -3.08
N ILE A 134 8.75 19.09 -4.09
CA ILE A 134 7.71 18.06 -4.07
C ILE A 134 8.36 16.73 -4.45
N PHE A 135 7.98 15.67 -3.75
CA PHE A 135 8.35 14.31 -4.08
C PHE A 135 7.10 13.44 -4.18
N ILE A 136 7.19 12.36 -4.96
CA ILE A 136 6.13 11.37 -5.04
C ILE A 136 6.43 10.27 -4.02
N GLU A 137 5.50 10.03 -3.12
CA GLU A 137 5.57 8.98 -2.10
C GLU A 137 4.72 7.80 -2.52
N ASP A 138 5.33 6.62 -2.69
CA ASP A 138 4.63 5.34 -2.72
C ASP A 138 4.24 4.95 -1.28
N ARG A 139 3.06 5.39 -0.84
CA ARG A 139 2.56 5.08 0.51
C ARG A 139 2.01 3.65 0.52
N PRO A 140 2.54 2.75 1.36
CA PRO A 140 2.04 1.39 1.45
C PRO A 140 0.63 1.36 2.02
N GLU A 141 -0.01 0.18 1.93
CA GLU A 141 -1.25 -0.07 2.65
C GLU A 141 -1.06 0.18 4.15
N MET A 142 -2.04 0.84 4.77
CA MET A 142 -1.98 1.19 6.19
C MET A 142 -3.31 0.94 6.89
N ARG A 143 -3.24 0.30 8.06
CA ARG A 143 -4.31 0.25 9.05
C ARG A 143 -4.22 1.51 9.91
N VAL A 144 -5.29 2.30 9.94
CA VAL A 144 -5.36 3.58 10.64
C VAL A 144 -6.45 3.55 11.69
N LEU A 145 -6.11 3.96 12.91
CA LEU A 145 -7.05 4.28 13.96
C LEU A 145 -7.30 5.79 13.93
N THR A 146 -8.54 6.20 13.73
CA THR A 146 -8.89 7.60 13.51
C THR A 146 -10.05 8.09 14.35
N ARG A 147 -9.97 9.36 14.76
CA ARG A 147 -11.08 10.09 15.35
C ARG A 147 -11.31 11.39 14.62
N ARG A 148 -12.59 11.69 14.40
CA ARG A 148 -13.07 12.95 13.82
C ARG A 148 -13.26 14.01 14.89
N TYR A 149 -12.90 15.23 14.55
CA TYR A 149 -13.26 16.44 15.29
C TYR A 149 -13.70 17.55 14.32
N GLY A 150 -14.38 18.56 14.85
CA GLY A 150 -14.94 19.66 14.06
C GLY A 150 -14.41 21.03 14.50
N GLY A 151 -14.78 22.07 13.74
CA GLY A 151 -14.47 23.46 14.07
C GLY A 151 -13.14 23.95 13.48
N TYR A 152 -12.71 25.13 13.94
CA TYR A 152 -11.41 25.69 13.58
C TYR A 152 -10.29 24.91 14.29
N THR A 153 -9.20 24.65 13.59
CA THR A 153 -8.07 23.87 14.14
C THR A 153 -6.97 24.83 14.58
N SER A 154 -6.39 24.56 15.75
CA SER A 154 -5.14 25.16 16.24
C SER A 154 -4.18 24.02 16.62
N ASP A 155 -2.90 24.31 16.79
CA ASP A 155 -1.92 23.32 17.27
C ASP A 155 -2.31 22.74 18.63
N GLU A 156 -2.87 23.56 19.54
CA GLU A 156 -3.40 23.10 20.83
C GLU A 156 -4.55 22.09 20.67
N ILE A 157 -5.46 22.34 19.72
CA ILE A 157 -6.57 21.43 19.42
C ILE A 157 -6.04 20.13 18.81
N ILE A 158 -5.08 20.22 17.86
CA ILE A 158 -4.45 19.04 17.25
C ILE A 158 -3.82 18.16 18.32
N ILE A 159 -3.02 18.74 19.22
CA ILE A 159 -2.38 18.03 20.33
C ILE A 159 -3.41 17.41 21.27
N LYS A 160 -4.47 18.15 21.61
CA LYS A 160 -5.56 17.66 22.47
C LYS A 160 -6.27 16.45 21.86
N GLU A 161 -6.64 16.53 20.58
CA GLU A 161 -7.33 15.44 19.89
C GLU A 161 -6.42 14.23 19.68
N ALA A 162 -5.12 14.44 19.39
CA ALA A 162 -4.14 13.36 19.30
C ALA A 162 -3.95 12.63 20.63
N LYS A 163 -3.83 13.37 21.74
CA LYS A 163 -3.77 12.78 23.10
C LYS A 163 -5.05 12.02 23.42
N GLY A 164 -6.21 12.62 23.18
CA GLY A 164 -7.50 11.97 23.45
C GLY A 164 -7.73 10.70 22.64
N LEU A 165 -7.29 10.67 21.38
CA LEU A 165 -7.32 9.45 20.56
C LEU A 165 -6.34 8.40 21.11
N ALA A 166 -5.11 8.78 21.45
CA ALA A 166 -4.12 7.85 22.00
C ALA A 166 -4.60 7.21 23.31
N GLU A 167 -5.21 7.99 24.21
CA GLU A 167 -5.80 7.48 25.46
C GLU A 167 -6.95 6.50 25.19
N ALA A 168 -7.83 6.81 24.25
CA ALA A 168 -8.94 5.93 23.89
C ALA A 168 -8.45 4.60 23.30
N ILE A 169 -7.44 4.63 22.42
CA ILE A 169 -6.81 3.44 21.84
C ILE A 169 -6.18 2.58 22.93
N LYS A 170 -5.37 3.19 23.82
CA LYS A 170 -4.70 2.49 24.93
C LYS A 170 -5.69 1.86 25.91
N LYS A 171 -6.77 2.58 26.24
CA LYS A 171 -7.83 2.07 27.14
C LYS A 171 -8.52 0.82 26.59
N ASN A 172 -8.62 0.72 25.26
CA ASN A 172 -9.23 -0.43 24.59
C ASN A 172 -8.26 -1.60 24.39
N GLY A 173 -6.98 -1.47 24.78
CA GLY A 173 -5.99 -2.55 24.68
C GLY A 173 -5.50 -2.84 23.27
N GLU A 174 -5.58 -1.87 22.36
CA GLU A 174 -5.07 -2.03 20.99
C GLU A 174 -3.54 -2.16 20.97
N GLU A 175 -3.05 -3.20 20.30
CA GLU A 175 -1.62 -3.47 20.15
C GLU A 175 -1.08 -3.03 18.78
N GLY A 176 0.25 -2.89 18.69
CA GLY A 176 0.92 -2.58 17.41
C GLY A 176 0.75 -1.15 16.90
N VAL A 177 0.20 -0.23 17.68
CA VAL A 177 -0.04 1.16 17.28
C VAL A 177 1.22 2.02 17.47
N ASN A 178 1.63 2.76 16.43
CA ASN A 178 2.66 3.79 16.54
C ASN A 178 2.04 5.07 17.12
N PHE A 179 2.47 5.48 18.31
CA PHE A 179 2.04 6.73 18.96
C PHE A 179 3.09 7.85 18.90
N GLU A 180 4.27 7.59 18.34
CA GLU A 180 5.34 8.59 18.21
C GLU A 180 5.04 9.58 17.09
N GLN A 181 4.34 9.12 16.06
CA GLN A 181 3.99 9.89 14.87
C GLN A 181 2.50 9.74 14.60
N TYR A 182 1.89 10.75 13.99
CA TYR A 182 0.46 10.75 13.66
C TYR A 182 0.20 11.52 12.37
N TYR A 183 -0.99 11.37 11.81
CA TYR A 183 -1.45 12.26 10.75
C TYR A 183 -2.56 13.17 11.25
N THR A 184 -2.61 14.37 10.69
CA THR A 184 -3.84 15.15 10.59
C THR A 184 -4.42 14.98 9.19
N ALA A 185 -5.75 14.97 9.06
CA ALA A 185 -6.43 14.88 7.78
C ALA A 185 -7.54 15.93 7.68
N GLY A 186 -7.41 16.84 6.72
CA GLY A 186 -8.38 17.90 6.43
C GLY A 186 -9.19 17.56 5.19
N TYR A 187 -10.51 17.56 5.32
CA TYR A 187 -11.41 17.19 4.22
C TYR A 187 -11.98 18.38 3.46
N ASP A 188 -11.95 19.54 4.09
CA ASP A 188 -12.56 20.76 3.58
C ASP A 188 -11.50 21.74 3.07
N PRO A 189 -11.82 22.53 2.04
CA PRO A 189 -10.92 23.51 1.48
C PRO A 189 -10.54 24.61 2.50
N PRO A 190 -9.38 25.26 2.33
CA PRO A 190 -8.84 26.22 3.30
C PRO A 190 -9.78 27.41 3.58
N PHE A 191 -10.60 27.82 2.61
CA PHE A 191 -11.57 28.92 2.73
C PHE A 191 -12.85 28.57 3.51
N LYS A 192 -13.09 27.29 3.84
CA LYS A 192 -14.20 26.91 4.70
C LYS A 192 -13.82 27.16 6.17
N LEU A 193 -14.48 28.14 6.80
CA LEU A 193 -14.15 28.58 8.16
C LEU A 193 -14.95 27.85 9.27
N PHE A 194 -16.15 27.37 8.98
CA PHE A 194 -17.03 26.70 9.96
C PHE A 194 -17.40 25.28 9.51
N GLY A 195 -17.64 24.38 10.48
CA GLY A 195 -18.12 23.02 10.21
C GLY A 195 -17.15 22.17 9.38
N ARG A 196 -15.83 22.40 9.54
CA ARG A 196 -14.80 21.57 8.90
C ARG A 196 -14.79 20.18 9.53
N ARG A 197 -14.56 19.16 8.71
CA ARG A 197 -14.21 17.80 9.12
C ARG A 197 -12.69 17.69 9.13
N ASN A 198 -12.17 17.47 10.32
CA ASN A 198 -10.76 17.14 10.54
C ASN A 198 -10.68 15.80 11.25
N GLU A 199 -9.58 15.08 11.06
CA GLU A 199 -9.32 13.82 11.72
C GLU A 199 -7.88 13.74 12.21
N ILE A 200 -7.66 13.00 13.31
CA ILE A 200 -6.34 12.54 13.75
C ILE A 200 -6.23 11.04 13.49
N TRP A 201 -5.10 10.59 12.98
CA TRP A 201 -4.82 9.20 12.59
C TRP A 201 -3.56 8.69 13.28
N PHE A 202 -3.63 7.51 13.91
CA PHE A 202 -2.45 6.72 14.28
C PHE A 202 -2.38 5.46 13.40
N VAL A 203 -1.16 5.05 13.05
CA VAL A 203 -0.94 3.85 12.22
C VAL A 203 -0.77 2.64 13.11
N LYS A 204 -1.54 1.58 12.82
CA LYS A 204 -1.38 0.25 13.41
C LYS A 204 -0.49 -0.58 12.49
N LYS A 205 0.57 -1.17 13.04
CA LYS A 205 1.45 -2.09 12.31
C LYS A 205 0.60 -3.25 11.78
N ALA A 206 0.86 -3.67 10.54
CA ALA A 206 0.32 -4.92 10.06
C ALA A 206 0.76 -6.03 11.02
N GLU A 207 -0.19 -6.82 11.51
CA GLU A 207 0.13 -8.09 12.13
C GLU A 207 0.94 -8.87 11.10
N LYS A 208 2.14 -9.32 11.47
CA LYS A 208 2.80 -10.33 10.67
C LYS A 208 1.83 -11.49 10.66
N GLU A 209 1.26 -11.82 9.51
CA GLU A 209 0.73 -13.16 9.31
C GLU A 209 1.89 -14.09 9.63
N GLU A 210 1.91 -14.66 10.83
CA GLU A 210 2.66 -15.86 11.07
C GLU A 210 2.01 -16.92 10.20
N VAL A 211 2.46 -16.99 8.95
CA VAL A 211 2.20 -18.13 8.09
C VAL A 211 2.65 -19.34 8.88
N MET A 212 1.67 -20.11 9.36
CA MET A 212 1.81 -21.44 9.94
C MET A 212 2.44 -22.38 8.89
N ASN A 213 3.72 -22.15 8.58
CA ASN A 213 4.61 -23.04 7.85
C ASN A 213 5.49 -23.85 8.82
N GLY A 214 5.08 -23.94 10.10
CA GLY A 214 5.73 -24.77 11.11
C GLY A 214 5.33 -26.25 11.05
N ASP A 215 4.17 -26.58 10.49
CA ASP A 215 3.62 -27.94 10.57
C ASP A 215 3.74 -28.74 9.26
N VAL A 216 3.86 -28.08 8.10
CA VAL A 216 4.12 -28.77 6.82
C VAL A 216 5.57 -29.28 6.71
N ALA A 217 6.50 -28.67 7.46
CA ALA A 217 7.89 -29.10 7.49
C ALA A 217 8.11 -30.39 8.31
N LYS A 218 7.23 -30.73 9.27
CA LYS A 218 7.35 -31.97 10.04
C LYS A 218 6.86 -33.19 9.27
N GLU A 219 5.79 -33.07 8.50
CA GLU A 219 5.27 -34.20 7.71
C GLU A 219 6.18 -34.56 6.51
N LYS A 220 6.95 -33.59 5.98
CA LYS A 220 7.87 -33.82 4.86
C LYS A 220 9.26 -34.33 5.27
N VAL A 221 9.62 -34.22 6.55
CA VAL A 221 10.86 -34.79 7.11
C VAL A 221 10.62 -36.23 7.55
N GLU A 222 9.47 -36.56 8.12
CA GLU A 222 9.15 -37.94 8.53
C GLU A 222 8.95 -38.88 7.33
N LYS A 223 8.31 -38.44 6.24
CA LYS A 223 8.20 -39.25 5.00
C LYS A 223 9.50 -39.40 4.20
N LYS A 224 10.56 -38.64 4.52
CA LYS A 224 11.88 -38.79 3.87
C LYS A 224 12.84 -39.68 4.66
N ALA A 225 12.57 -39.90 5.95
CA ALA A 225 13.35 -40.83 6.79
C ALA A 225 12.98 -42.30 6.53
N GLU A 226 11.70 -42.59 6.25
CA GLU A 226 11.23 -43.97 6.02
C GLU A 226 11.74 -44.54 4.67
N VAL A 227 11.79 -43.71 3.61
CA VAL A 227 12.31 -44.11 2.28
C VAL A 227 13.84 -44.30 2.28
N ALA A 228 14.56 -43.72 3.24
CA ALA A 228 16.01 -43.88 3.38
C ALA A 228 16.42 -45.18 4.10
N GLN A 229 15.52 -45.76 4.91
CA GLN A 229 15.78 -47.05 5.57
C GLN A 229 15.53 -48.25 4.64
N GLU A 230 14.56 -48.17 3.73
CA GLU A 230 14.28 -49.28 2.79
C GLU A 230 15.34 -49.44 1.70
N ASN A 231 16.02 -48.35 1.29
CA ASN A 231 17.10 -48.40 0.28
C ASN A 231 18.49 -48.75 0.85
N GLY A 232 18.66 -48.71 2.19
CA GLY A 232 19.92 -49.07 2.85
C GLY A 232 20.12 -50.57 3.05
N ASP A 233 19.02 -51.33 3.19
CA ASP A 233 19.07 -52.78 3.42
C ASP A 233 19.17 -53.58 2.11
N VAL A 234 18.69 -53.06 0.98
CA VAL A 234 18.79 -53.71 -0.34
C VAL A 234 20.24 -53.71 -0.87
N GLN A 235 21.06 -52.70 -0.56
CA GLN A 235 22.47 -52.65 -1.01
C GLN A 235 23.44 -53.52 -0.18
N LYS A 236 23.02 -54.03 0.98
CA LYS A 236 23.82 -55.01 1.75
C LYS A 236 23.57 -56.46 1.34
N GLU A 237 22.43 -56.79 0.74
CA GLU A 237 22.17 -58.14 0.22
C GLU A 237 22.80 -58.41 -1.16
N GLU A 238 22.98 -57.39 -2.01
CA GLU A 238 23.59 -57.58 -3.34
C GLU A 238 25.14 -57.71 -3.31
N SER A 239 25.84 -57.13 -2.34
CA SER A 239 27.30 -57.34 -2.21
C SER A 239 27.69 -58.68 -1.54
N GLY A 240 26.76 -59.31 -0.80
CA GLY A 240 26.95 -60.63 -0.20
C GLY A 240 26.79 -61.81 -1.18
N LYS A 241 26.12 -61.59 -2.34
CA LYS A 241 25.87 -62.64 -3.35
C LYS A 241 26.92 -62.72 -4.47
N GLN A 242 27.85 -61.77 -4.57
CA GLN A 242 28.95 -61.82 -5.55
C GLN A 242 30.24 -62.47 -5.01
N MET A 243 30.33 -62.81 -3.72
CA MET A 243 31.47 -63.55 -3.15
C MET A 243 31.24 -65.07 -2.99
N ALA A 244 30.04 -65.60 -3.25
CA ALA A 244 29.73 -67.02 -3.07
C ALA A 244 29.75 -67.87 -4.36
N ASN A 245 29.99 -67.27 -5.55
CA ASN A 245 29.98 -67.96 -6.85
C ASN A 245 31.36 -68.08 -7.52
N ALA A 246 32.46 -67.86 -6.78
CA ALA A 246 33.83 -68.06 -7.27
C ALA A 246 34.50 -69.34 -6.74
N GLU A 247 33.85 -70.13 -5.86
CA GLU A 247 34.41 -71.36 -5.27
C GLU A 247 33.70 -72.66 -5.73
N GLY A 248 32.96 -72.61 -6.84
CA GLY A 248 32.08 -73.71 -7.28
C GLY A 248 32.47 -74.47 -8.55
N GLU A 249 33.50 -74.09 -9.29
CA GLU A 249 33.84 -74.76 -10.57
C GLU A 249 35.36 -74.81 -10.81
N ALA A 250 36.04 -75.83 -10.26
CA ALA A 250 37.25 -76.46 -10.82
C ALA A 250 37.78 -77.58 -9.89
N LYS A 251 36.97 -78.61 -9.64
CA LYS A 251 37.48 -79.92 -9.17
C LYS A 251 36.61 -81.04 -9.75
N GLN A 252 37.01 -81.60 -10.89
CA GLN A 252 36.93 -83.03 -11.21
C GLN A 252 37.42 -83.31 -12.64
N GLU A 253 38.67 -83.73 -12.75
CA GLU A 253 39.15 -84.71 -13.76
C GLU A 253 40.34 -85.41 -13.08
N ASN A 254 40.09 -86.53 -12.40
CA ASN A 254 40.14 -87.92 -12.88
C ASN A 254 41.57 -88.48 -13.03
N GLY A 255 41.78 -89.63 -12.37
CA GLY A 255 42.45 -90.75 -13.03
C GLY A 255 43.85 -91.11 -12.56
N GLU A 256 43.88 -91.91 -11.51
CA GLU A 256 44.94 -92.84 -11.08
C GLU A 256 45.53 -93.71 -12.23
N VAL A 257 46.83 -94.07 -12.13
CA VAL A 257 47.36 -95.47 -12.12
C VAL A 257 48.91 -95.51 -12.32
N VAL A 258 49.59 -95.90 -11.23
CA VAL A 258 50.66 -96.92 -11.03
C VAL A 258 51.93 -97.01 -11.93
N HIS A 259 53.09 -96.89 -11.23
CA HIS A 259 54.44 -97.50 -11.31
C HIS A 259 55.02 -98.11 -12.61
N VAL A 260 56.33 -97.92 -12.85
CA VAL A 260 57.45 -98.84 -12.52
C VAL A 260 58.81 -98.23 -12.95
N THR A 261 59.86 -98.56 -12.20
CA THR A 261 61.31 -98.30 -12.35
C THR A 261 61.97 -98.99 -13.56
N ASP A 262 62.88 -98.31 -14.28
CA ASP A 262 64.36 -98.44 -14.21
C ASP A 262 65.00 -97.35 -15.08
#